data_AF-A0A9E8ZC18-F1
#
_entry.id   AF-A0A9E8ZC18-F1
#
_cell.length_a   1.000
_cell.length_b   1.000
_cell.length_c   1.000
_cell.angle_alpha   90.00
_cell.angle_beta   90.00
_cell.angle_gamma   90.00
#
_symmetry.space_group_name_H-M   'P 1'
#
loop_
_entity.id
_entity.type
_entity.pdbx_description
1 polymer ?
#
loop_
_entity_poly.entity_id
_entity_poly.type
_entity_poly.pdbx_seq_one_letter_code
_entity_poly.pdbx_strand_id
1 'polypeptide(L)'
;MTHQIFPLPKNEPLKRLNIYDGLLITADRWQKAHQYHRDRQNIHYQSIHQPMIVWGLGVRAIQPPQDEDKAANDPDWKNIPKEYRDNRWLQIQPGLAIDLMGNPIRVKEPILFRIDTPAPQESEEEPSYKTKTVYLVLRYIEPRNPGQSNGNGTIPEIQEWYRIDERTDLPLPEEIELCRIVLSPTTGPNIIHLKNPKEVLFPKLNEIDLRYRLRAQARPEAVIRSALLQSDDENRDRAQQKNLSYLMQSVKALYPTLQGAPDIEIITTSNLNNTEKPIDIDLLYLTVEQCSSCDLVDSDSVDKISAALKAYKQSGGVILIEAASDHEIKEVKTVIDRTINPEVQSLTQSLKPTSEALSEQSTQDLNRLKDLLGSEILKPWSELDEQHPLNLLRTHPFLFVALPDVTASPLQLYVADGIIVVLGNLSASWGPDPEDKNCPRHKIRAAQEFGINILHFAWQRRQISELLQPGA
;
A
#
# COMPACT_ATOMS: atom_id res chain seq x y z
N MET A 1 -0.02 -1.15 -8.84
CA MET A 1 1.33 -1.62 -8.45
C MET A 1 1.14 -2.44 -7.19
N THR A 2 1.67 -3.65 -7.09
CA THR A 2 1.53 -4.48 -5.88
C THR A 2 2.57 -4.02 -4.84
N HIS A 3 2.25 -2.96 -4.08
CA HIS A 3 3.05 -2.64 -2.90
C HIS A 3 2.68 -3.63 -1.80
N GLN A 4 3.56 -4.59 -1.55
CA GLN A 4 3.36 -5.55 -0.49
C GLN A 4 3.72 -4.91 0.86
N ILE A 5 2.81 -5.01 1.82
CA ILE A 5 3.10 -4.70 3.22
C ILE A 5 3.72 -5.95 3.84
N PHE A 6 4.88 -5.79 4.46
CA PHE A 6 5.57 -6.91 5.10
C PHE A 6 5.20 -6.97 6.59
N PRO A 7 4.94 -8.14 7.17
CA PRO A 7 4.68 -8.27 8.61
C PRO A 7 5.90 -7.87 9.45
N LEU A 8 5.67 -7.40 10.68
CA LEU A 8 6.72 -7.20 11.67
C LEU A 8 7.24 -8.54 12.20
N PRO A 9 8.50 -8.62 12.68
CA PRO A 9 9.00 -9.82 13.32
C PRO A 9 8.18 -10.15 14.58
N LYS A 10 8.15 -11.45 14.94
CA LYS A 10 7.52 -11.90 16.18
C LYS A 10 8.21 -11.26 17.40
N ASN A 11 7.43 -10.91 18.41
CA ASN A 11 7.91 -10.28 19.66
C ASN A 11 8.29 -11.28 20.76
N GLU A 12 8.43 -12.56 20.43
CA GLU A 12 8.80 -13.60 21.40
C GLU A 12 10.27 -13.44 21.85
N PRO A 13 10.57 -13.50 23.16
CA PRO A 13 11.95 -13.44 23.65
C PRO A 13 12.80 -14.60 23.10
N LEU A 14 13.96 -14.27 22.54
CA LEU A 14 14.91 -15.26 22.05
C LEU A 14 15.51 -16.09 23.21
N LYS A 15 15.53 -17.41 23.04
CA LYS A 15 16.12 -18.34 24.01
C LYS A 15 17.49 -18.79 23.52
N ARG A 16 18.53 -18.53 24.33
CA ARG A 16 19.89 -18.99 24.07
C ARG A 16 20.29 -20.11 25.04
N LEU A 17 21.24 -20.94 24.62
CA LEU A 17 21.87 -21.89 25.54
C LEU A 17 22.68 -21.17 26.60
N ASN A 18 22.52 -21.58 27.85
CA ASN A 18 23.41 -21.19 28.94
C ASN A 18 24.64 -22.10 28.94
N ILE A 19 25.82 -21.54 28.71
CA ILE A 19 27.07 -22.28 28.61
C ILE A 19 27.77 -22.28 29.97
N TYR A 20 28.11 -23.46 30.48
CA TYR A 20 28.82 -23.67 31.74
C TYR A 20 29.73 -24.90 31.63
N ASP A 21 30.74 -24.98 32.50
CA ASP A 21 31.72 -26.08 32.49
C ASP A 21 31.03 -27.42 32.75
N GLY A 22 31.38 -28.43 31.94
CA GLY A 22 30.74 -29.75 31.97
C GLY A 22 29.43 -29.83 31.18
N LEU A 23 28.98 -28.77 30.51
CA LEU A 23 27.86 -28.84 29.57
C LEU A 23 28.21 -29.73 28.37
N LEU A 24 27.58 -30.91 28.30
CA LEU A 24 27.68 -31.78 27.13
C LEU A 24 27.06 -31.12 25.88
N ILE A 25 27.83 -30.96 24.81
CA ILE A 25 27.33 -30.48 23.52
C ILE A 25 26.78 -31.67 22.71
N THR A 26 25.46 -31.80 22.69
CA THR A 26 24.73 -32.76 21.85
C THR A 26 24.33 -32.10 20.52
N ALA A 27 23.96 -32.89 19.51
CA ALA A 27 23.45 -32.37 18.23
C ALA A 27 22.25 -31.43 18.42
N ASP A 28 21.31 -31.76 19.30
CA ASP A 28 20.16 -30.91 19.65
C ASP A 28 20.59 -29.57 20.26
N ARG A 29 21.56 -29.59 21.19
CA ARG A 29 22.11 -28.35 21.78
C ARG A 29 22.86 -27.52 20.73
N TRP A 30 23.66 -28.16 19.88
CA TRP A 30 24.34 -27.49 18.78
C TRP A 30 23.35 -26.82 17.82
N GLN A 31 22.29 -27.53 17.43
CA GLN A 31 21.21 -27.01 16.58
C GLN A 31 20.49 -25.84 17.25
N LYS A 32 20.20 -25.91 18.56
CA LYS A 32 19.60 -24.81 19.33
C LYS A 32 20.49 -23.56 19.33
N ALA A 33 21.81 -23.71 19.49
CA ALA A 33 22.74 -22.59 19.40
C ALA A 33 22.72 -21.92 18.01
N HIS A 34 22.71 -22.72 16.94
CA HIS A 34 22.67 -22.19 15.57
C HIS A 34 21.33 -21.56 15.23
N GLN A 35 20.23 -22.16 15.67
CA GLN A 35 18.89 -21.60 15.50
C GLN A 35 18.79 -20.23 16.16
N TYR A 36 19.32 -20.05 17.37
CA TYR A 36 19.36 -18.73 18.02
C TYR A 36 20.06 -17.66 17.17
N HIS A 37 21.18 -18.00 16.52
CA HIS A 37 21.88 -17.07 15.64
C HIS A 37 21.07 -16.76 14.37
N ARG A 38 20.43 -17.76 13.77
CA ARG A 38 19.51 -17.58 12.62
C ARG A 38 18.32 -16.70 12.98
N ASP A 39 17.63 -17.00 14.08
CA ASP A 39 16.48 -16.23 14.55
C ASP A 39 16.86 -14.77 14.80
N ARG A 40 18.03 -14.52 15.43
CA ARG A 40 18.53 -13.16 15.66
C ARG A 40 18.84 -12.41 14.36
N GLN A 41 19.44 -13.09 13.38
CA GLN A 41 19.70 -12.52 12.05
C GLN A 41 18.39 -12.21 11.31
N ASN A 42 17.44 -13.14 11.35
CA ASN A 42 16.14 -13.00 10.71
C ASN A 42 15.34 -11.84 11.32
N ILE A 43 15.30 -11.72 12.65
CA ILE A 43 14.67 -10.57 13.32
C ILE A 43 15.32 -9.26 12.88
N HIS A 44 16.66 -9.20 12.83
CA HIS A 44 17.35 -8.00 12.35
C HIS A 44 16.90 -7.66 10.93
N TYR A 45 16.95 -8.61 10.01
CA TYR A 45 16.56 -8.39 8.61
C TYR A 45 15.09 -7.94 8.50
N GLN A 46 14.18 -8.66 9.12
CA GLN A 46 12.75 -8.35 9.12
C GLN A 46 12.44 -6.97 9.70
N SER A 47 13.26 -6.49 10.65
CA SER A 47 13.05 -5.19 11.30
C SER A 47 13.40 -4.01 10.40
N ILE A 48 14.44 -4.12 9.58
CA ILE A 48 15.01 -2.95 8.87
C ILE A 48 15.10 -3.10 7.35
N HIS A 49 14.83 -4.29 6.80
CA HIS A 49 14.91 -4.56 5.37
C HIS A 49 13.61 -5.12 4.82
N GLN A 50 13.26 -4.68 3.61
CA GLN A 50 12.26 -5.36 2.80
C GLN A 50 12.91 -6.58 2.13
N PRO A 51 12.19 -7.72 2.06
CA PRO A 51 12.65 -8.88 1.30
C PRO A 51 12.66 -8.57 -0.21
N MET A 52 12.87 -9.60 -1.04
CA MET A 52 12.88 -9.60 -2.51
C MET A 52 14.30 -9.58 -3.12
N ILE A 53 14.40 -9.18 -4.40
CA ILE A 53 15.59 -9.39 -5.22
C ILE A 53 16.66 -8.36 -4.85
N VAL A 54 17.82 -8.83 -4.40
CA VAL A 54 18.98 -7.97 -4.16
C VAL A 54 19.62 -7.60 -5.49
N TRP A 55 19.98 -8.60 -6.31
CA TRP A 55 20.55 -8.39 -7.65
C TRP A 55 20.33 -9.61 -8.56
N GLY A 56 20.50 -9.45 -9.86
CA GLY A 56 20.41 -10.55 -10.83
C GLY A 56 18.99 -11.07 -11.03
N LEU A 57 18.83 -12.39 -11.14
CA LEU A 57 17.55 -13.11 -11.29
C LEU A 57 16.68 -12.63 -12.47
N GLY A 58 17.33 -12.22 -13.57
CA GLY A 58 16.61 -11.90 -14.80
C GLY A 58 15.99 -13.15 -15.43
N VAL A 59 14.89 -12.99 -16.14
CA VAL A 59 14.22 -14.09 -16.87
C VAL A 59 14.17 -13.73 -18.35
N ARG A 60 14.49 -14.69 -19.22
CA ARG A 60 14.37 -14.54 -20.68
C ARG A 60 13.77 -15.79 -21.31
N ALA A 61 12.99 -15.60 -22.37
CA ALA A 61 12.47 -16.68 -23.19
C ALA A 61 13.62 -17.23 -24.04
N ILE A 62 13.69 -18.55 -24.11
CA ILE A 62 14.70 -19.28 -24.88
C ILE A 62 14.01 -20.29 -25.78
N GLN A 63 14.75 -20.77 -26.78
CA GLN A 63 14.35 -21.96 -27.53
C GLN A 63 14.42 -23.19 -26.62
N PRO A 64 13.69 -24.28 -26.94
CA PRO A 64 13.82 -25.53 -26.21
C PRO A 64 15.30 -25.94 -26.17
N PRO A 65 15.84 -26.26 -24.98
CA PRO A 65 17.26 -26.58 -24.86
C PRO A 65 17.65 -27.76 -25.73
N GLN A 66 18.87 -27.75 -26.24
CA GLN A 66 19.45 -28.86 -26.99
C GLN A 66 20.23 -29.80 -26.06
N ASP A 67 20.55 -31.02 -26.52
CA ASP A 67 21.23 -32.04 -25.71
C ASP A 67 22.64 -31.60 -25.23
N GLU A 68 23.20 -30.54 -25.82
CA GLU A 68 24.48 -29.91 -25.46
C GLU A 68 24.34 -28.82 -24.38
N ASP A 69 23.12 -28.29 -24.19
CA ASP A 69 22.80 -27.30 -23.15
C ASP A 69 22.67 -28.01 -21.80
N LYS A 70 23.79 -28.49 -21.26
CA LYS A 70 23.83 -29.08 -19.92
C LYS A 70 23.33 -28.06 -18.90
N ALA A 71 22.15 -28.28 -18.35
CA ALA A 71 21.80 -27.66 -17.08
C ALA A 71 22.75 -28.24 -16.03
N ALA A 72 23.62 -27.40 -15.47
CA ALA A 72 24.66 -27.81 -14.54
C ALA A 72 24.14 -28.48 -13.24
N ASN A 73 22.81 -28.53 -13.05
CA ASN A 73 22.15 -29.00 -11.85
C ASN A 73 21.27 -30.26 -12.02
N ASP A 74 21.18 -30.86 -13.22
CA ASP A 74 20.41 -32.10 -13.43
C ASP A 74 21.22 -33.18 -14.18
N PRO A 75 21.76 -34.19 -13.48
CA PRO A 75 22.50 -35.29 -14.10
C PRO A 75 21.61 -36.25 -14.91
N ASP A 76 20.27 -36.20 -14.75
CA ASP A 76 19.30 -37.00 -15.49
C ASP A 76 18.79 -36.31 -16.78
N TRP A 77 19.32 -35.13 -17.12
CA TRP A 77 18.97 -34.28 -18.28
C TRP A 77 19.20 -34.91 -19.68
N LYS A 78 19.30 -36.23 -19.82
CA LYS A 78 19.49 -36.87 -21.13
C LYS A 78 18.17 -36.98 -21.88
N ASN A 79 18.07 -36.22 -22.98
CA ASN A 79 17.00 -36.19 -23.98
C ASN A 79 15.67 -35.61 -23.48
N ILE A 80 15.44 -34.32 -23.71
CA ILE A 80 14.12 -33.69 -23.54
C ILE A 80 13.09 -34.42 -24.43
N PRO A 81 12.02 -35.02 -23.86
CA PRO A 81 10.97 -35.69 -24.63
C PRO A 81 10.37 -34.76 -25.70
N LYS A 82 9.91 -35.31 -26.82
CA LYS A 82 9.47 -34.52 -27.99
C LYS A 82 8.33 -33.56 -27.63
N GLU A 83 7.44 -33.98 -26.74
CA GLU A 83 6.34 -33.19 -26.17
C GLU A 83 6.81 -31.96 -25.38
N TYR A 84 8.07 -31.95 -24.92
CA TYR A 84 8.65 -30.83 -24.20
C TYR A 84 9.56 -29.94 -25.07
N ARG A 85 9.71 -30.24 -26.36
CA ARG A 85 10.45 -29.41 -27.34
C ARG A 85 9.59 -28.31 -27.94
N ASP A 86 8.89 -27.55 -27.11
CA ASP A 86 8.10 -26.40 -27.52
C ASP A 86 8.76 -25.06 -27.15
N ASN A 87 8.10 -23.95 -27.43
CA ASN A 87 8.63 -22.60 -27.15
C ASN A 87 8.15 -22.04 -25.81
N ARG A 88 8.10 -22.89 -24.77
CA ARG A 88 7.64 -22.50 -23.43
C ARG A 88 8.77 -22.49 -22.40
N TRP A 89 10.01 -22.43 -22.87
CA TRP A 89 11.21 -22.45 -22.04
C TRP A 89 11.69 -21.05 -21.68
N LEU A 90 12.08 -20.93 -20.43
CA LEU A 90 12.64 -19.74 -19.82
C LEU A 90 14.03 -20.08 -19.28
N GLN A 91 14.91 -19.06 -19.28
CA GLN A 91 16.17 -19.10 -18.56
C GLN A 91 16.17 -18.04 -17.46
N ILE A 92 16.29 -18.49 -16.22
CA ILE A 92 16.53 -17.64 -15.05
C ILE A 92 18.04 -17.44 -14.91
N GLN A 93 18.48 -16.18 -14.85
CA GLN A 93 19.88 -15.82 -14.69
C GLN A 93 20.32 -15.91 -13.22
N PRO A 94 21.63 -16.08 -12.95
CA PRO A 94 22.18 -16.00 -11.60
C PRO A 94 21.77 -14.75 -10.85
N GLY A 95 21.71 -14.85 -9.52
CA GLY A 95 21.35 -13.74 -8.67
C GLY A 95 21.18 -14.10 -7.21
N LEU A 96 20.80 -13.08 -6.45
CA LEU A 96 20.55 -13.17 -5.02
C LEU A 96 19.22 -12.52 -4.69
N ALA A 97 18.43 -13.20 -3.90
CA ALA A 97 17.25 -12.66 -3.26
C ALA A 97 17.24 -13.02 -1.78
N ILE A 98 16.38 -12.36 -1.02
CA ILE A 98 16.14 -12.67 0.39
C ILE A 98 14.63 -12.79 0.57
N ASP A 99 14.17 -13.89 1.16
CA ASP A 99 12.74 -14.11 1.39
C ASP A 99 12.19 -13.27 2.55
N LEU A 100 10.89 -13.36 2.79
CA LEU A 100 10.21 -12.65 3.88
C LEU A 100 10.75 -12.99 5.28
N MET A 101 11.33 -14.18 5.44
CA MET A 101 11.88 -14.64 6.71
C MET A 101 13.33 -14.19 6.92
N GLY A 102 13.96 -13.56 5.93
CA GLY A 102 15.36 -13.15 5.99
C GLY A 102 16.34 -14.20 5.47
N ASN A 103 15.84 -15.29 4.87
CA ASN A 103 16.67 -16.36 4.34
C ASN A 103 17.24 -15.95 2.96
N PRO A 104 18.56 -16.01 2.77
CA PRO A 104 19.16 -15.73 1.48
C PRO A 104 18.93 -16.87 0.47
N ILE A 105 18.53 -16.50 -0.75
CA ILE A 105 18.38 -17.43 -1.87
C ILE A 105 19.41 -17.09 -2.94
N ARG A 106 20.40 -17.96 -3.10
CA ARG A 106 21.51 -17.76 -4.03
C ARG A 106 21.39 -18.69 -5.24
N VAL A 107 21.05 -18.11 -6.39
CA VAL A 107 21.08 -18.79 -7.69
C VAL A 107 22.45 -18.55 -8.32
N LYS A 108 23.32 -19.57 -8.34
CA LYS A 108 24.70 -19.42 -8.82
C LYS A 108 24.82 -19.49 -10.34
N GLU A 109 24.00 -20.32 -10.96
CA GLU A 109 24.10 -20.66 -12.39
C GLU A 109 22.74 -20.47 -13.06
N PRO A 110 22.70 -20.31 -14.40
CA PRO A 110 21.45 -20.20 -15.12
C PRO A 110 20.58 -21.45 -14.95
N ILE A 111 19.28 -21.26 -14.71
CA ILE A 111 18.31 -22.33 -14.57
C ILE A 111 17.38 -22.32 -15.77
N LEU A 112 17.16 -23.49 -16.36
CA LEU A 112 16.19 -23.70 -17.42
C LEU A 112 14.86 -24.12 -16.77
N PHE A 113 13.78 -23.43 -17.11
CA PHE A 113 12.46 -23.69 -16.56
C PHE A 113 11.44 -23.71 -17.69
N ARG A 114 10.59 -24.74 -17.74
CA ARG A 114 9.52 -24.85 -18.72
C ARG A 114 8.21 -24.46 -18.06
N ILE A 115 7.44 -23.59 -18.71
CA ILE A 115 6.08 -23.27 -18.27
C ILE A 115 5.18 -24.44 -18.66
N ASP A 116 4.46 -24.98 -17.70
CA ASP A 116 3.56 -26.14 -17.86
C ASP A 116 2.10 -25.71 -17.99
N THR A 117 1.71 -24.61 -17.31
CA THR A 117 0.34 -24.09 -17.23
C THR A 117 -0.35 -24.00 -18.60
N PRO A 118 -1.41 -24.76 -18.87
CA PRO A 118 -2.01 -24.81 -20.21
C PRO A 118 -2.60 -23.46 -20.63
N ALA A 119 -2.64 -23.21 -21.95
CA ALA A 119 -3.36 -22.07 -22.51
C ALA A 119 -4.85 -22.15 -22.13
N PRO A 120 -5.48 -21.01 -21.83
CA PRO A 120 -6.92 -20.97 -21.72
C PRO A 120 -7.57 -21.37 -23.06
N GLN A 121 -8.60 -22.22 -22.99
CA GLN A 121 -9.33 -22.66 -24.17
C GLN A 121 -10.40 -21.62 -24.54
N GLU A 122 -10.59 -21.36 -25.82
CA GLU A 122 -11.74 -20.60 -26.29
C GLU A 122 -12.99 -21.48 -26.20
N SER A 123 -13.98 -21.09 -25.39
CA SER A 123 -15.29 -21.76 -25.30
C SER A 123 -16.37 -20.93 -25.98
N GLU A 124 -17.24 -21.58 -26.77
CA GLU A 124 -18.38 -20.90 -27.43
C GLU A 124 -19.45 -20.41 -26.45
N GLU A 125 -19.57 -21.02 -25.27
CA GLU A 125 -20.60 -20.71 -24.25
C GLU A 125 -20.26 -19.48 -23.38
N GLU A 126 -18.98 -19.10 -23.27
CA GLU A 126 -18.53 -17.88 -22.60
C GLU A 126 -17.47 -17.16 -23.46
N PRO A 127 -17.86 -16.28 -24.40
CA PRO A 127 -16.93 -15.55 -25.28
C PRO A 127 -16.09 -14.48 -24.56
N SER A 128 -16.04 -14.47 -23.22
CA SER A 128 -15.13 -13.60 -22.49
C SER A 128 -13.71 -14.15 -22.64
N TYR A 129 -12.86 -13.42 -23.36
CA TYR A 129 -11.43 -13.68 -23.54
C TYR A 129 -10.69 -13.90 -22.20
N LYS A 130 -10.73 -15.12 -21.65
CA LYS A 130 -10.07 -15.42 -20.37
C LYS A 130 -8.59 -15.67 -20.62
N THR A 131 -7.82 -14.60 -20.80
CA THR A 131 -6.35 -14.67 -20.68
C THR A 131 -5.98 -15.24 -19.30
N LYS A 132 -4.85 -15.93 -19.21
CA LYS A 132 -4.39 -16.54 -17.96
C LYS A 132 -3.04 -15.97 -17.57
N THR A 133 -2.92 -15.40 -16.38
CA THR A 133 -1.64 -14.91 -15.87
C THR A 133 -0.89 -16.04 -15.18
N VAL A 134 0.39 -16.20 -15.52
CA VAL A 134 1.33 -17.11 -14.87
C VAL A 134 2.39 -16.29 -14.17
N TYR A 135 2.63 -16.58 -12.90
CA TYR A 135 3.69 -15.98 -12.10
C TYR A 135 4.81 -16.99 -11.92
N LEU A 136 6.04 -16.62 -12.26
CA LEU A 136 7.21 -17.41 -11.94
C LEU A 136 7.76 -16.94 -10.60
N VAL A 137 7.83 -17.84 -9.62
CA VAL A 137 8.21 -17.50 -8.25
C VAL A 137 9.42 -18.29 -7.78
N LEU A 138 10.21 -17.68 -6.90
CA LEU A 138 11.37 -18.27 -6.23
C LEU A 138 11.11 -18.36 -4.73
N ARG A 139 11.38 -19.51 -4.10
CA ARG A 139 11.23 -19.72 -2.65
C ARG A 139 12.41 -20.44 -2.03
N TYR A 140 12.72 -20.10 -0.78
CA TYR A 140 13.70 -20.82 0.04
C TYR A 140 13.12 -22.17 0.50
N ILE A 141 13.97 -23.19 0.57
CA ILE A 141 13.63 -24.49 1.15
C ILE A 141 14.65 -24.83 2.22
N GLU A 142 14.20 -24.85 3.47
CA GLU A 142 15.00 -25.39 4.56
C GLU A 142 15.21 -26.91 4.33
N PRO A 143 16.45 -27.38 4.27
CA PRO A 143 16.73 -28.81 4.14
C PRO A 143 16.21 -29.55 5.37
N ARG A 144 15.18 -30.40 5.19
CA ARG A 144 14.64 -31.23 6.27
C ARG A 144 15.64 -32.32 6.64
N ASN A 145 16.04 -32.33 7.92
CA ASN A 145 16.72 -33.40 8.65
C ASN A 145 17.82 -34.20 7.90
N PRO A 146 19.11 -34.02 8.24
CA PRO A 146 20.22 -34.88 7.77
C PRO A 146 20.16 -36.35 8.29
N GLY A 147 19.07 -36.77 8.94
CA GLY A 147 18.92 -38.08 9.58
C GLY A 147 18.12 -39.13 8.80
N GLN A 148 17.58 -38.81 7.63
CA GLN A 148 16.88 -39.77 6.78
C GLN A 148 17.42 -39.72 5.34
N SER A 149 18.66 -40.14 5.16
CA SER A 149 19.06 -40.70 3.86
C SER A 149 18.70 -42.18 3.89
N ASN A 150 17.80 -42.58 2.99
CA ASN A 150 17.70 -43.96 2.54
C ASN A 150 19.02 -44.30 1.80
N GLY A 151 19.98 -44.88 2.53
CA GLY A 151 21.19 -45.46 1.96
C GLY A 151 22.46 -44.64 2.17
N ASN A 152 23.39 -45.23 2.92
CA ASN A 152 24.83 -44.96 2.97
C ASN A 152 25.31 -43.51 3.09
N GLY A 153 25.47 -43.05 4.33
CA GLY A 153 26.42 -41.99 4.70
C GLY A 153 25.77 -40.79 5.39
N THR A 154 26.32 -40.40 6.55
CA THR A 154 26.06 -39.11 7.17
C THR A 154 26.67 -38.04 6.26
N ILE A 155 25.85 -37.18 5.64
CA ILE A 155 26.37 -36.08 4.84
C ILE A 155 26.94 -35.03 5.82
N PRO A 156 28.25 -34.72 5.78
CA PRO A 156 28.87 -33.82 6.75
C PRO A 156 28.48 -32.35 6.54
N GLU A 157 27.98 -32.01 5.34
CA GLU A 157 27.62 -30.66 4.94
C GLU A 157 26.17 -30.61 4.46
N ILE A 158 25.42 -29.63 4.94
CA ILE A 158 24.05 -29.37 4.49
C ILE A 158 24.09 -28.12 3.63
N GLN A 159 23.70 -28.26 2.37
CA GLN A 159 23.51 -27.13 1.47
C GLN A 159 22.07 -26.62 1.60
N GLU A 160 21.89 -25.30 1.60
CA GLU A 160 20.57 -24.67 1.52
C GLU A 160 19.98 -24.83 0.11
N TRP A 161 18.67 -25.04 0.03
CA TRP A 161 17.98 -25.26 -1.24
C TRP A 161 16.96 -24.15 -1.51
N TYR A 162 16.56 -24.07 -2.77
CA TYR A 162 15.48 -23.22 -3.20
C TYR A 162 14.69 -23.96 -4.28
N ARG A 163 13.50 -23.44 -4.56
CA ARG A 163 12.65 -23.97 -5.63
C ARG A 163 12.07 -22.84 -6.44
N ILE A 164 11.97 -23.09 -7.74
CA ILE A 164 11.27 -22.25 -8.69
C ILE A 164 9.97 -22.97 -9.04
N ASP A 165 8.86 -22.25 -8.96
CA ASP A 165 7.53 -22.77 -9.24
C ASP A 165 6.77 -21.77 -10.13
N GLU A 166 5.78 -22.26 -10.87
CA GLU A 166 4.79 -21.41 -11.53
C GLU A 166 3.49 -21.38 -10.72
N ARG A 167 2.83 -20.22 -10.71
CA ARG A 167 1.52 -20.01 -10.09
C ARG A 167 0.55 -19.35 -11.04
N THR A 168 -0.73 -19.55 -10.80
CA THR A 168 -1.81 -18.94 -11.61
C THR A 168 -2.68 -17.98 -10.79
N ASP A 169 -2.51 -18.03 -9.49
CA ASP A 169 -2.96 -17.13 -8.44
C ASP A 169 -1.80 -16.20 -8.02
N LEU A 170 -2.13 -15.15 -7.26
CA LEU A 170 -1.12 -14.20 -6.79
C LEU A 170 -0.04 -14.90 -5.96
N PRO A 171 1.24 -14.52 -6.10
CA PRO A 171 2.32 -15.04 -5.27
C PRO A 171 2.06 -14.89 -3.76
N LEU A 172 2.44 -15.89 -2.99
CA LEU A 172 2.36 -15.85 -1.52
C LEU A 172 3.41 -14.90 -0.93
N PRO A 173 3.25 -14.44 0.32
CA PRO A 173 4.19 -13.49 0.92
C PRO A 173 5.64 -13.98 1.05
N GLU A 174 5.85 -15.29 1.14
CA GLU A 174 7.17 -15.94 1.23
C GLU A 174 7.80 -16.20 -0.15
N GLU A 175 7.06 -15.95 -1.22
CA GLU A 175 7.48 -16.21 -2.59
C GLU A 175 7.94 -14.92 -3.27
N ILE A 176 9.04 -15.01 -4.02
CA ILE A 176 9.64 -13.87 -4.71
C ILE A 176 9.27 -13.94 -6.18
N GLU A 177 8.46 -12.98 -6.66
CA GLU A 177 8.07 -12.89 -8.06
C GLU A 177 9.29 -12.55 -8.94
N LEU A 178 9.64 -13.47 -9.86
CA LEU A 178 10.70 -13.29 -10.84
C LEU A 178 10.19 -12.62 -12.11
N CYS A 179 9.00 -13.02 -12.57
CA CYS A 179 8.30 -12.43 -13.70
C CYS A 179 6.84 -12.89 -13.72
N ARG A 180 6.02 -12.23 -14.54
CA ARG A 180 4.70 -12.73 -14.92
C ARG A 180 4.58 -12.82 -16.44
N ILE A 181 3.67 -13.68 -16.91
CA ILE A 181 3.37 -13.87 -18.33
C ILE A 181 1.87 -13.98 -18.47
N VAL A 182 1.27 -13.19 -19.37
CA VAL A 182 -0.16 -13.30 -19.69
C VAL A 182 -0.32 -14.19 -20.91
N LEU A 183 -0.87 -15.38 -20.74
CA LEU A 183 -1.06 -16.36 -21.80
C LEU A 183 -2.29 -16.03 -22.65
N SER A 184 -2.12 -16.07 -23.97
CA SER A 184 -3.22 -15.91 -24.93
C SER A 184 -4.12 -17.14 -24.94
N PRO A 185 -5.44 -16.97 -25.17
CA PRO A 185 -6.32 -18.09 -25.45
C PRO A 185 -5.95 -18.78 -26.77
N THR A 186 -6.29 -20.06 -26.89
CA THR A 186 -6.02 -20.87 -28.09
C THR A 186 -7.28 -21.61 -28.55
N THR A 187 -7.56 -21.60 -29.86
CA THR A 187 -8.66 -22.31 -30.54
C THR A 187 -8.32 -23.74 -31.00
N GLY A 188 -7.13 -24.24 -30.66
CA GLY A 188 -6.60 -25.52 -31.15
C GLY A 188 -5.59 -26.14 -30.19
N PRO A 189 -4.67 -27.02 -30.66
CA PRO A 189 -3.64 -27.60 -29.79
C PRO A 189 -2.88 -26.48 -29.06
N ASN A 190 -2.52 -26.74 -27.80
CA ASN A 190 -1.93 -25.82 -26.81
C ASN A 190 -0.57 -25.24 -27.25
N ILE A 191 -0.57 -24.46 -28.33
CA ILE A 191 0.61 -23.88 -28.98
C ILE A 191 0.81 -22.48 -28.39
N ILE A 192 1.62 -22.42 -27.34
CA ILE A 192 2.07 -21.16 -26.74
C ILE A 192 3.53 -20.94 -27.14
N HIS A 193 3.82 -19.75 -27.66
CA HIS A 193 5.18 -19.32 -27.96
C HIS A 193 5.56 -18.14 -27.06
N LEU A 194 6.37 -18.42 -26.05
CA LEU A 194 6.91 -17.40 -25.17
C LEU A 194 7.98 -16.59 -25.90
N LYS A 195 7.96 -15.27 -25.70
CA LYS A 195 8.91 -14.34 -26.34
C LYS A 195 9.43 -13.33 -25.34
N ASN A 196 10.60 -12.80 -25.62
CA ASN A 196 11.08 -11.60 -24.95
C ASN A 196 10.33 -10.39 -25.51
N PRO A 197 9.87 -9.44 -24.68
CA PRO A 197 9.18 -8.27 -25.15
C PRO A 197 10.11 -7.40 -26.00
N LYS A 198 9.61 -6.89 -27.13
CA LYS A 198 10.33 -5.86 -27.91
C LYS A 198 10.33 -4.51 -27.19
N GLU A 199 9.19 -4.19 -26.56
CA GLU A 199 9.00 -3.00 -25.74
C GLU A 199 8.89 -3.43 -24.28
N VAL A 200 10.00 -3.39 -23.54
CA VAL A 200 10.11 -3.95 -22.17
C VAL A 200 9.15 -3.31 -21.16
N LEU A 201 8.64 -2.11 -21.43
CA LEU A 201 7.67 -1.42 -20.58
C LEU A 201 6.20 -1.71 -20.96
N PHE A 202 5.97 -2.36 -22.11
CA PHE A 202 4.65 -2.72 -22.64
C PHE A 202 4.65 -4.17 -23.16
N PRO A 203 4.95 -5.16 -22.31
CA PRO A 203 4.93 -6.56 -22.70
C PRO A 203 3.52 -6.98 -23.15
N LYS A 204 3.46 -7.72 -24.26
CA LYS A 204 2.21 -8.23 -24.84
C LYS A 204 1.88 -9.64 -24.33
N LEU A 205 0.78 -10.21 -24.82
CA LEU A 205 0.43 -11.61 -24.57
C LEU A 205 1.59 -12.54 -24.97
N ASN A 206 1.85 -13.55 -24.15
CA ASN A 206 2.96 -14.50 -24.24
C ASN A 206 4.36 -13.87 -24.18
N GLU A 207 4.48 -12.59 -23.80
CA GLU A 207 5.76 -11.96 -23.53
C GLU A 207 6.05 -11.89 -22.04
N ILE A 208 7.33 -11.95 -21.69
CA ILE A 208 7.78 -11.89 -20.30
C ILE A 208 7.62 -10.46 -19.78
N ASP A 209 6.95 -10.31 -18.64
CA ASP A 209 6.81 -9.05 -17.92
C ASP A 209 7.67 -9.05 -16.66
N LEU A 210 8.68 -8.16 -16.65
CA LEU A 210 9.62 -7.98 -15.55
C LEU A 210 9.32 -6.73 -14.70
N ARG A 211 8.26 -5.96 -15.00
CA ARG A 211 8.01 -4.64 -14.40
C ARG A 211 7.62 -4.70 -12.92
N TYR A 212 7.12 -5.85 -12.47
CA TYR A 212 6.59 -6.03 -11.12
C TYR A 212 7.60 -6.63 -10.13
N ARG A 213 8.85 -6.83 -10.57
CA ARG A 213 9.92 -7.35 -9.73
C ARG A 213 10.27 -6.35 -8.63
N LEU A 214 10.10 -6.76 -7.39
CA LEU A 214 10.48 -5.96 -6.24
C LEU A 214 11.97 -6.12 -5.94
N ARG A 215 12.60 -5.01 -5.54
CA ARG A 215 14.00 -4.99 -5.08
C ARG A 215 14.02 -4.93 -3.56
N ALA A 216 14.96 -5.66 -2.97
CA ALA A 216 15.28 -5.49 -1.57
C ALA A 216 15.70 -4.04 -1.32
N GLN A 217 15.13 -3.42 -0.29
CA GLN A 217 15.38 -2.03 0.09
C GLN A 217 15.24 -1.86 1.61
N ALA A 218 15.54 -0.67 2.13
CA ALA A 218 15.25 -0.36 3.52
C ALA A 218 13.74 -0.47 3.78
N ARG A 219 13.38 -1.02 4.94
CA ARG A 219 12.00 -1.11 5.39
C ARG A 219 11.53 0.29 5.83
N PRO A 220 10.34 0.75 5.41
CA PRO A 220 9.76 1.96 5.97
C PRO A 220 9.48 1.72 7.46
N GLU A 221 9.63 2.77 8.25
CA GLU A 221 9.28 2.75 9.68
C GLU A 221 7.76 2.65 9.86
N ALA A 222 7.01 3.16 8.88
CA ALA A 222 5.57 3.31 8.96
C ALA A 222 4.89 2.97 7.64
N VAL A 223 3.72 2.33 7.72
CA VAL A 223 2.81 2.19 6.59
C VAL A 223 1.54 2.96 6.91
N ILE A 224 1.17 3.88 6.02
CA ILE A 224 -0.07 4.64 6.16
C ILE A 224 -1.16 4.10 5.25
N ARG A 225 -2.36 3.99 5.82
CA ARG A 225 -3.59 3.61 5.12
C ARG A 225 -4.53 4.79 5.09
N SER A 226 -5.04 5.08 3.90
CA SER A 226 -6.04 6.12 3.71
C SER A 226 -7.24 5.57 2.96
N ALA A 227 -8.39 6.15 3.23
CA ALA A 227 -9.62 5.82 2.54
C ALA A 227 -10.43 7.04 2.20
N LEU A 228 -11.32 6.85 1.23
CA LEU A 228 -12.30 7.81 0.76
C LEU A 228 -13.68 7.41 1.30
N LEU A 229 -14.43 8.35 1.87
CA LEU A 229 -15.87 8.12 2.07
C LEU A 229 -16.57 8.13 0.71
N GLN A 230 -17.43 7.16 0.43
CA GLN A 230 -18.18 7.10 -0.82
C GLN A 230 -19.09 8.33 -1.00
N SER A 231 -19.11 8.93 -2.20
CA SER A 231 -20.15 9.90 -2.61
C SER A 231 -21.17 9.27 -3.56
N ASP A 232 -22.24 10.01 -3.84
CA ASP A 232 -23.21 9.66 -4.87
C ASP A 232 -22.65 9.83 -6.30
N ASP A 233 -21.51 10.51 -6.47
CA ASP A 233 -20.83 10.70 -7.76
C ASP A 233 -19.59 9.80 -7.88
N GLU A 234 -19.77 8.64 -8.51
CA GLU A 234 -18.67 7.70 -8.78
C GLU A 234 -17.50 8.32 -9.55
N ASN A 235 -17.74 9.32 -10.42
CA ASN A 235 -16.66 9.95 -11.18
C ASN A 235 -15.79 10.82 -10.28
N ARG A 236 -16.42 11.54 -9.34
CA ARG A 236 -15.73 12.33 -8.32
C ARG A 236 -14.91 11.41 -7.41
N ASP A 237 -15.49 10.29 -6.98
CA ASP A 237 -14.77 9.30 -6.15
C ASP A 237 -13.54 8.73 -6.87
N ARG A 238 -13.68 8.37 -8.15
CA ARG A 238 -12.55 7.89 -8.97
C ARG A 238 -11.47 8.97 -9.13
N ALA A 239 -11.85 10.23 -9.32
CA ALA A 239 -10.90 11.33 -9.41
C ALA A 239 -10.12 11.49 -8.10
N GLN A 240 -10.79 11.45 -6.95
CA GLN A 240 -10.13 11.60 -5.66
C GLN A 240 -9.28 10.39 -5.27
N GLN A 241 -9.75 9.18 -5.57
CA GLN A 241 -8.96 7.96 -5.41
C GLN A 241 -7.66 8.03 -6.21
N LYS A 242 -7.73 8.55 -7.44
CA LYS A 242 -6.57 8.75 -8.31
C LYS A 242 -5.60 9.80 -7.74
N ASN A 243 -6.12 10.93 -7.23
CA ASN A 243 -5.32 11.97 -6.58
C ASN A 243 -4.57 11.44 -5.36
N LEU A 244 -5.26 10.71 -4.47
CA LEU A 244 -4.64 10.04 -3.33
C LEU A 244 -3.60 9.01 -3.77
N SER A 245 -3.87 8.24 -4.84
CA SER A 245 -2.88 7.30 -5.39
C SER A 245 -1.61 8.01 -5.87
N TYR A 246 -1.72 9.20 -6.49
CA TYR A 246 -0.55 10.00 -6.86
C TYR A 246 0.24 10.48 -5.64
N LEU A 247 -0.46 10.90 -4.59
CA LEU A 247 0.19 11.24 -3.32
C LEU A 247 0.95 10.03 -2.77
N MET A 248 0.33 8.86 -2.68
CA MET A 248 0.98 7.63 -2.18
C MET A 248 2.19 7.20 -3.00
N GLN A 249 2.15 7.37 -4.32
CA GLN A 249 3.30 7.12 -5.19
C GLN A 249 4.47 8.08 -4.88
N SER A 250 4.17 9.34 -4.55
CA SER A 250 5.18 10.34 -4.21
C SER A 250 5.85 10.11 -2.86
N VAL A 251 5.13 9.53 -1.88
CA VAL A 251 5.62 9.27 -0.51
C VAL A 251 6.95 8.51 -0.54
N LYS A 252 7.03 7.41 -1.29
CA LYS A 252 8.25 6.58 -1.37
C LYS A 252 9.48 7.36 -1.85
N ALA A 253 9.29 8.32 -2.74
CA ALA A 253 10.38 9.09 -3.32
C ALA A 253 10.80 10.29 -2.46
N LEU A 254 9.83 10.92 -1.79
CA LEU A 254 10.04 12.16 -1.03
C LEU A 254 10.34 11.90 0.45
N TYR A 255 9.74 10.87 1.04
CA TYR A 255 9.88 10.52 2.46
C TYR A 255 9.91 8.99 2.67
N PRO A 256 11.05 8.32 2.38
CA PRO A 256 11.14 6.85 2.35
C PRO A 256 10.88 6.12 3.68
N THR A 257 10.89 6.84 4.81
CA THR A 257 10.56 6.29 6.13
C THR A 257 9.07 6.00 6.27
N LEU A 258 8.22 6.65 5.48
CA LEU A 258 6.80 6.36 5.36
C LEU A 258 6.53 5.61 4.04
N GLN A 259 5.56 4.70 4.05
CA GLN A 259 5.06 4.05 2.85
C GLN A 259 3.54 4.17 2.79
N GLY A 260 3.01 4.63 1.67
CA GLY A 260 1.57 4.55 1.39
C GLY A 260 1.13 3.12 1.08
N ALA A 261 0.01 2.69 1.64
CA ALA A 261 -0.70 1.51 1.15
C ALA A 261 -1.11 1.71 -0.32
N PRO A 262 -0.97 0.68 -1.19
CA PRO A 262 -1.23 0.83 -2.62
C PRO A 262 -2.70 1.09 -2.94
N ASP A 263 -3.59 0.49 -2.14
CA ASP A 263 -5.01 0.50 -2.38
C ASP A 263 -5.66 1.55 -1.48
N ILE A 264 -6.35 2.50 -2.11
CA ILE A 264 -7.17 3.49 -1.43
C ILE A 264 -8.57 2.88 -1.31
N GLU A 265 -8.94 2.49 -0.09
CA GLU A 265 -10.25 1.90 0.19
C GLU A 265 -11.35 2.95 0.01
N ILE A 266 -12.49 2.55 -0.57
CA ILE A 266 -13.71 3.35 -0.58
C ILE A 266 -14.61 2.77 0.50
N ILE A 267 -14.90 3.56 1.52
CA ILE A 267 -15.71 3.16 2.67
C ILE A 267 -17.11 3.71 2.50
N THR A 268 -18.11 2.87 2.73
CA THR A 268 -19.50 3.32 2.82
C THR A 268 -19.84 3.74 4.25
N THR A 269 -20.89 4.54 4.42
CA THR A 269 -21.43 4.89 5.74
C THR A 269 -21.79 3.66 6.59
N SER A 270 -22.18 2.55 5.95
CA SER A 270 -22.47 1.28 6.62
C SER A 270 -21.21 0.61 7.17
N ASN A 271 -20.10 0.68 6.43
CA ASN A 271 -18.80 0.16 6.87
C ASN A 271 -18.26 0.94 8.08
N LEU A 272 -18.47 2.26 8.10
CA LEU A 272 -18.09 3.13 9.22
C LEU A 272 -18.81 2.75 10.53
N ASN A 273 -20.06 2.34 10.42
CA ASN A 273 -20.90 1.97 11.57
C ASN A 273 -20.69 0.52 12.05
N ASN A 274 -19.84 -0.26 11.38
CA ASN A 274 -19.66 -1.67 11.73
C ASN A 274 -18.78 -1.83 12.97
N THR A 275 -19.38 -2.22 14.09
CA THR A 275 -18.69 -2.43 15.37
C THR A 275 -17.93 -3.75 15.45
N GLU A 276 -18.15 -4.69 14.53
CA GLU A 276 -17.54 -6.03 14.60
C GLU A 276 -16.06 -6.02 14.17
N LYS A 277 -15.63 -5.04 13.37
CA LYS A 277 -14.26 -4.94 12.89
C LYS A 277 -13.76 -3.49 12.98
N PRO A 278 -12.73 -3.21 13.80
CA PRO A 278 -12.15 -1.87 13.87
C PRO A 278 -11.59 -1.47 12.50
N ILE A 279 -11.84 -0.21 12.13
CA ILE A 279 -11.35 0.39 10.90
C ILE A 279 -9.84 0.62 11.05
N ASP A 280 -9.06 -0.12 10.27
CA ASP A 280 -7.59 -0.10 10.26
C ASP A 280 -7.08 0.91 9.22
N ILE A 281 -7.37 2.20 9.48
CA ILE A 281 -7.14 3.32 8.56
C ILE A 281 -6.69 4.55 9.36
N ASP A 282 -5.61 5.19 8.90
CA ASP A 282 -5.02 6.35 9.57
C ASP A 282 -5.69 7.67 9.14
N LEU A 283 -6.03 7.79 7.85
CA LEU A 283 -6.62 8.98 7.25
C LEU A 283 -7.93 8.66 6.51
N LEU A 284 -9.03 9.28 6.95
CA LEU A 284 -10.30 9.29 6.22
C LEU A 284 -10.45 10.61 5.45
N TYR A 285 -10.61 10.52 4.14
CA TYR A 285 -10.81 11.66 3.24
C TYR A 285 -12.29 11.85 2.92
N LEU A 286 -12.76 13.09 3.01
CA LEU A 286 -14.12 13.51 2.66
C LEU A 286 -14.09 14.83 1.88
N THR A 287 -15.09 15.03 1.04
CA THR A 287 -15.46 16.34 0.50
C THR A 287 -16.53 17.00 1.38
N VAL A 288 -16.68 18.32 1.25
CA VAL A 288 -17.80 19.03 1.91
C VAL A 288 -19.14 18.48 1.48
N GLU A 289 -19.31 18.20 0.18
CA GLU A 289 -20.54 17.60 -0.33
C GLU A 289 -20.86 16.29 0.38
N GLN A 290 -19.89 15.38 0.58
CA GLN A 290 -20.11 14.13 1.30
C GLN A 290 -20.49 14.32 2.78
N CYS A 291 -20.12 15.44 3.39
CA CYS A 291 -20.56 15.79 4.74
C CYS A 291 -22.04 16.22 4.76
N SER A 292 -22.51 16.82 3.67
CA SER A 292 -23.86 17.36 3.50
C SER A 292 -24.84 16.33 2.91
N SER A 293 -24.38 15.59 1.90
CA SER A 293 -25.07 14.58 1.09
C SER A 293 -25.04 13.19 1.70
N CYS A 294 -24.79 13.06 3.01
CA CYS A 294 -25.16 11.84 3.72
C CYS A 294 -26.68 11.68 3.61
N ASP A 295 -27.11 11.08 2.51
CA ASP A 295 -28.49 10.85 2.09
C ASP A 295 -29.05 9.78 3.01
N LEU A 296 -29.49 10.28 4.16
CA LEU A 296 -30.04 9.49 5.23
C LEU A 296 -31.49 9.87 5.34
N VAL A 297 -32.30 9.03 4.72
CA VAL A 297 -33.77 9.10 4.72
C VAL A 297 -34.33 9.04 6.15
N ASP A 298 -33.52 8.68 7.15
CA ASP A 298 -33.86 8.69 8.58
C ASP A 298 -32.85 9.46 9.44
N SER A 299 -33.35 10.33 10.33
CA SER A 299 -32.59 11.04 11.37
C SER A 299 -31.68 10.14 12.21
N ASP A 300 -32.13 8.92 12.50
CA ASP A 300 -31.38 7.87 13.21
C ASP A 300 -30.04 7.52 12.56
N SER A 301 -29.89 7.71 11.25
CA SER A 301 -28.67 7.37 10.56
C SER A 301 -27.62 8.48 10.64
N VAL A 302 -28.04 9.74 10.80
CA VAL A 302 -27.12 10.89 10.86
C VAL A 302 -26.38 10.86 12.19
N ASP A 303 -27.13 10.57 13.26
CA ASP A 303 -26.57 10.36 14.59
C ASP A 303 -25.59 9.19 14.62
N LYS A 304 -25.88 8.10 13.89
CA LYS A 304 -24.97 6.95 13.76
C LYS A 304 -23.67 7.32 13.06
N ILE A 305 -23.73 8.03 11.92
CA ILE A 305 -22.51 8.46 11.21
C ILE A 305 -21.70 9.45 12.05
N SER A 306 -22.35 10.43 12.67
CA SER A 306 -21.67 11.36 13.59
C SER A 306 -21.02 10.62 14.75
N ALA A 307 -21.70 9.63 15.33
CA ALA A 307 -21.14 8.78 16.37
C ALA A 307 -19.96 7.94 15.88
N ALA A 308 -20.04 7.36 14.69
CA ALA A 308 -18.95 6.57 14.09
C ALA A 308 -17.72 7.43 13.78
N LEU A 309 -17.90 8.63 13.23
CA LEU A 309 -16.79 9.57 12.96
C LEU A 309 -16.16 10.08 14.27
N LYS A 310 -16.97 10.31 15.32
CA LYS A 310 -16.47 10.60 16.67
C LYS A 310 -15.67 9.42 17.25
N ALA A 311 -16.18 8.19 17.12
CA ALA A 311 -15.49 6.99 17.57
C ALA A 311 -14.16 6.76 16.81
N TYR A 312 -14.17 6.96 15.49
CA TYR A 312 -12.99 6.90 14.64
C TYR A 312 -11.93 7.92 15.10
N LYS A 313 -12.33 9.17 15.34
CA LYS A 313 -11.47 10.23 15.87
C LYS A 313 -10.88 9.88 17.25
N GLN A 314 -11.71 9.34 18.15
CA GLN A 314 -11.29 8.90 19.50
C GLN A 314 -10.32 7.73 19.45
N SER A 315 -10.42 6.86 18.43
CA SER A 315 -9.45 5.80 18.19
C SER A 315 -8.12 6.32 17.61
N GLY A 316 -7.97 7.64 17.41
CA GLY A 316 -6.75 8.28 16.92
C GLY A 316 -6.74 8.55 15.41
N GLY A 317 -7.81 8.21 14.70
CA GLY A 317 -7.93 8.50 13.27
C GLY A 317 -7.96 10.00 12.97
N VAL A 318 -7.61 10.36 11.73
CA VAL A 318 -7.70 11.74 11.22
C VAL A 318 -8.70 11.83 10.08
N ILE A 319 -9.55 12.85 10.16
CA ILE A 319 -10.54 13.18 9.15
C ILE A 319 -10.04 14.40 8.37
N LEU A 320 -9.83 14.24 7.06
CA LEU A 320 -9.49 15.32 6.14
C LEU A 320 -10.73 15.70 5.32
N ILE A 321 -11.18 16.94 5.45
CA ILE A 321 -12.33 17.49 4.75
C ILE A 321 -11.84 18.53 3.74
N GLU A 322 -12.12 18.35 2.46
CA GLU A 322 -11.73 19.30 1.40
C GLU A 322 -12.95 20.01 0.79
N ALA A 323 -12.86 21.35 0.73
CA ALA A 323 -13.77 22.23 0.01
C ALA A 323 -13.08 22.74 -1.28
N ALA A 324 -13.42 22.17 -2.43
CA ALA A 324 -12.69 22.44 -3.68
C ALA A 324 -13.30 23.59 -4.50
N SER A 325 -14.62 23.77 -4.43
CA SER A 325 -15.35 24.78 -5.20
C SER A 325 -15.60 26.07 -4.41
N ASP A 326 -15.77 27.20 -5.11
CA ASP A 326 -16.09 28.48 -4.48
C ASP A 326 -17.38 28.45 -3.64
N HIS A 327 -18.34 27.60 -4.03
CA HIS A 327 -19.57 27.38 -3.27
C HIS A 327 -19.28 26.69 -1.94
N GLU A 328 -18.62 25.52 -1.97
CA GLU A 328 -18.22 24.77 -0.78
C GLU A 328 -17.36 25.63 0.15
N ILE A 329 -16.40 26.39 -0.40
CA ILE A 329 -15.54 27.27 0.39
C ILE A 329 -16.34 28.33 1.15
N LYS A 330 -17.34 28.95 0.51
CA LYS A 330 -18.20 29.96 1.17
C LYS A 330 -19.07 29.34 2.26
N GLU A 331 -19.60 28.15 2.00
CA GLU A 331 -20.43 27.41 2.95
C GLU A 331 -19.64 27.04 4.20
N VAL A 332 -18.47 26.41 4.04
CA VAL A 332 -17.60 26.03 5.16
C VAL A 332 -17.09 27.25 5.92
N LYS A 333 -16.69 28.33 5.24
CA LYS A 333 -16.30 29.58 5.92
C LYS A 333 -17.41 30.12 6.81
N THR A 334 -18.65 30.07 6.33
CA THR A 334 -19.81 30.52 7.12
C THR A 334 -19.98 29.66 8.39
N VAL A 335 -19.76 28.35 8.31
CA VAL A 335 -19.78 27.44 9.48
C VAL A 335 -18.65 27.76 10.46
N ILE A 336 -17.43 27.93 9.93
CA ILE A 336 -16.24 28.22 10.72
C ILE A 336 -16.38 29.56 11.44
N ASP A 337 -16.76 30.63 10.75
CA ASP A 337 -16.92 31.97 11.33
C ASP A 337 -17.96 31.98 12.45
N ARG A 338 -19.06 31.23 12.29
CA ARG A 338 -20.10 31.05 13.33
C ARG A 338 -19.63 30.24 14.53
N THR A 339 -18.64 29.37 14.35
CA THR A 339 -18.11 28.48 15.40
C THR A 339 -16.98 29.16 16.17
N ILE A 340 -16.13 29.91 15.48
CA ILE A 340 -15.01 30.66 16.06
C ILE A 340 -15.49 31.92 16.79
N ASN A 341 -16.52 32.61 16.28
CA ASN A 341 -16.97 33.89 16.83
C ASN A 341 -18.47 33.89 17.18
N PRO A 342 -18.86 33.43 18.38
CA PRO A 342 -20.27 33.35 18.79
C PRO A 342 -20.95 34.73 18.88
N GLU A 343 -20.20 35.83 18.99
CA GLU A 343 -20.79 37.19 18.94
C GLU A 343 -21.37 37.53 17.55
N VAL A 344 -20.87 36.91 16.48
CA VAL A 344 -21.42 37.06 15.12
C VAL A 344 -22.84 36.49 15.05
N GLN A 345 -23.19 35.45 15.83
CA GLN A 345 -24.58 34.96 15.90
C GLN A 345 -25.55 36.04 16.41
N SER A 346 -25.12 36.86 17.37
CA SER A 346 -25.95 37.93 17.94
C SER A 346 -26.20 39.06 16.92
N LEU A 347 -25.18 39.41 16.12
CA LEU A 347 -25.27 40.44 15.07
C LEU A 347 -26.05 39.95 13.85
N THR A 348 -25.92 38.66 13.50
CA THR A 348 -26.65 38.06 12.37
C THR A 348 -28.15 37.90 12.70
N GLN A 349 -28.51 37.67 13.97
CA GLN A 349 -29.90 37.68 14.42
C GLN A 349 -30.56 39.07 14.39
N SER A 350 -29.77 40.16 14.49
CA SER A 350 -30.28 41.53 14.42
C SER A 350 -30.41 42.10 13.00
N LEU A 351 -29.83 41.47 11.97
CA LEU A 351 -29.90 41.92 10.56
C LEU A 351 -30.93 41.14 9.74
N LYS A 352 -32.12 40.94 10.29
CA LYS A 352 -33.13 40.01 9.77
C LYS A 352 -34.01 40.42 8.58
N PRO A 353 -33.76 41.51 7.81
CA PRO A 353 -34.48 41.64 6.54
C PRO A 353 -33.54 41.88 5.36
N THR A 354 -32.51 41.05 5.12
CA THR A 354 -31.81 41.06 3.81
C THR A 354 -31.05 39.78 3.43
N SER A 355 -31.48 38.59 3.85
CA SER A 355 -30.96 37.33 3.26
C SER A 355 -32.04 36.28 3.05
N GLU A 356 -33.10 36.64 2.32
CA GLU A 356 -33.97 35.66 1.66
C GLU A 356 -33.24 35.09 0.44
N ALA A 357 -32.32 34.14 0.65
CA ALA A 357 -31.79 33.25 -0.41
C ALA A 357 -30.83 32.14 0.10
N LEU A 358 -30.69 31.91 1.41
CA LEU A 358 -30.11 30.64 1.85
C LEU A 358 -31.25 29.63 1.85
N SER A 359 -31.22 28.68 0.91
CA SER A 359 -32.23 27.62 0.84
C SER A 359 -32.27 26.86 2.18
N GLU A 360 -33.42 26.28 2.50
CA GLU A 360 -33.55 25.42 3.70
C GLU A 360 -32.51 24.28 3.69
N GLN A 361 -32.18 23.79 2.50
CA GLN A 361 -31.14 22.79 2.25
C GLN A 361 -29.76 23.26 2.75
N SER A 362 -29.29 24.44 2.32
CA SER A 362 -27.99 24.96 2.76
C SER A 362 -27.92 25.17 4.28
N THR A 363 -29.05 25.50 4.93
CA THR A 363 -29.08 25.64 6.39
C THR A 363 -28.99 24.29 7.12
N GLN A 364 -29.58 23.24 6.56
CA GLN A 364 -29.47 21.87 7.09
C GLN A 364 -28.05 21.31 6.89
N ASP A 365 -27.46 21.53 5.71
CA ASP A 365 -26.09 21.12 5.37
C ASP A 365 -25.06 21.78 6.32
N LEU A 366 -25.23 23.08 6.59
CA LEU A 366 -24.43 23.82 7.58
C LEU A 366 -24.52 23.25 9.00
N ASN A 367 -25.72 22.82 9.44
CA ASN A 367 -25.88 22.22 10.77
C ASN A 367 -25.26 20.82 10.84
N ARG A 368 -25.33 20.03 9.77
CA ARG A 368 -24.69 18.70 9.69
C ARG A 368 -23.17 18.80 9.75
N LEU A 369 -22.58 19.74 8.99
CA LEU A 369 -21.14 20.00 9.06
C LEU A 369 -20.73 20.43 10.47
N LYS A 370 -21.54 21.27 11.12
CA LYS A 370 -21.31 21.67 12.52
C LYS A 370 -21.37 20.49 13.48
N ASP A 371 -22.31 19.56 13.32
CA ASP A 371 -22.43 18.37 14.16
C ASP A 371 -21.28 17.39 13.96
N LEU A 372 -20.73 17.33 12.75
CA LEU A 372 -19.52 16.57 12.40
C LEU A 372 -18.26 17.17 13.04
N LEU A 373 -18.09 18.49 12.89
CA LEU A 373 -16.98 19.24 13.48
C LEU A 373 -17.09 19.24 15.02
N GLY A 374 -18.30 19.07 15.56
CA GLY A 374 -18.58 19.08 16.99
C GLY A 374 -18.43 20.48 17.60
N SER A 375 -18.24 20.55 18.92
CA SER A 375 -17.90 21.79 19.63
C SER A 375 -16.40 22.13 19.57
N GLU A 376 -15.66 21.51 18.65
CA GLU A 376 -14.22 21.69 18.55
C GLU A 376 -13.90 23.08 18.02
N ILE A 377 -12.94 23.73 18.67
CA ILE A 377 -12.45 25.03 18.20
C ILE A 377 -11.43 24.76 17.09
N LEU A 378 -11.90 24.88 15.85
CA LEU A 378 -11.05 24.87 14.67
C LEU A 378 -10.08 26.05 14.72
N LYS A 379 -8.78 25.76 14.69
CA LYS A 379 -7.75 26.78 14.67
C LYS A 379 -7.23 27.00 13.25
N PRO A 380 -7.14 28.26 12.78
CA PRO A 380 -6.57 28.54 11.48
C PRO A 380 -5.08 28.20 11.45
N TRP A 381 -4.55 27.94 10.26
CA TRP A 381 -3.12 27.69 10.02
C TRP A 381 -2.22 28.66 10.78
N SER A 382 -2.55 29.96 10.79
CA SER A 382 -1.77 31.04 11.43
C SER A 382 -1.55 30.86 12.93
N GLU A 383 -2.44 30.13 13.61
CA GLU A 383 -2.37 29.87 15.06
C GLU A 383 -1.61 28.58 15.42
N LEU A 384 -1.16 27.81 14.42
CA LEU A 384 -0.29 26.66 14.63
C LEU A 384 1.16 27.14 14.84
N ASP A 385 1.45 27.72 16.01
CA ASP A 385 2.79 28.14 16.39
C ASP A 385 3.64 26.98 16.94
N GLU A 386 4.90 27.27 17.30
CA GLU A 386 5.85 26.28 17.82
C GLU A 386 5.37 25.55 19.08
N GLN A 387 4.49 26.18 19.86
CA GLN A 387 3.97 25.64 21.11
C GLN A 387 2.72 24.80 20.89
N HIS A 388 2.12 24.87 19.70
CA HIS A 388 0.92 24.13 19.39
C HIS A 388 1.21 22.63 19.14
N PRO A 389 0.52 21.69 19.81
CA PRO A 389 0.72 20.24 19.59
C PRO A 389 0.52 19.79 18.13
N LEU A 390 -0.32 20.52 17.38
CA LEU A 390 -0.60 20.26 15.95
C LEU A 390 0.41 20.91 14.99
N ASN A 391 1.47 21.54 15.50
CA ASN A 391 2.57 22.10 14.70
C ASN A 391 3.34 21.04 13.90
N LEU A 392 3.09 19.76 14.14
CA LEU A 392 3.60 18.66 13.31
C LEU A 392 3.21 18.83 11.83
N LEU A 393 2.02 19.35 11.53
CA LEU A 393 1.59 19.63 10.15
C LEU A 393 2.47 20.68 9.43
N ARG A 394 3.12 21.56 10.20
CA ARG A 394 4.04 22.59 9.70
C ARG A 394 5.48 22.13 9.61
N THR A 395 5.85 21.14 10.41
CA THR A 395 7.25 20.85 10.70
C THR A 395 7.71 19.46 10.27
N HIS A 396 6.77 18.52 10.05
CA HIS A 396 7.12 17.13 9.81
C HIS A 396 6.31 16.48 8.68
N PRO A 397 6.98 15.75 7.76
CA PRO A 397 8.44 15.69 7.61
C PRO A 397 9.05 16.92 6.91
N PHE A 398 8.24 17.77 6.28
CA PHE A 398 8.71 18.95 5.56
C PHE A 398 8.33 20.24 6.31
N LEU A 399 9.21 21.25 6.22
CA LEU A 399 9.01 22.54 6.86
C LEU A 399 8.19 23.48 5.97
N PHE A 400 7.11 24.04 6.50
CA PHE A 400 6.26 25.03 5.82
C PHE A 400 6.08 26.28 6.68
N VAL A 401 6.51 27.43 6.13
CA VAL A 401 6.20 28.76 6.68
C VAL A 401 4.80 29.20 6.25
N ALA A 402 4.41 28.87 5.02
CA ALA A 402 3.10 29.16 4.44
C ALA A 402 2.54 27.90 3.75
N LEU A 403 1.23 27.88 3.55
CA LEU A 403 0.58 26.82 2.78
C LEU A 403 1.06 26.85 1.31
N PRO A 404 1.07 25.69 0.61
CA PRO A 404 1.41 25.64 -0.80
C PRO A 404 0.53 26.54 -1.66
N ASP A 405 1.13 27.33 -2.55
CA ASP A 405 0.41 28.08 -3.58
C ASP A 405 0.15 27.20 -4.80
N VAL A 406 -0.88 26.37 -4.74
CA VAL A 406 -1.13 25.30 -5.72
C VAL A 406 -2.37 25.54 -6.59
N THR A 407 -3.29 26.38 -6.14
CA THR A 407 -4.53 26.74 -6.83
C THR A 407 -4.56 28.23 -7.18
N ALA A 408 -5.50 28.65 -8.03
CA ALA A 408 -5.69 30.07 -8.34
C ALA A 408 -6.11 30.90 -7.11
N SER A 409 -6.83 30.28 -6.19
CA SER A 409 -7.21 30.84 -4.88
C SER A 409 -6.25 30.36 -3.79
N PRO A 410 -5.89 31.20 -2.81
CA PRO A 410 -4.99 30.80 -1.73
C PRO A 410 -5.65 29.72 -0.86
N LEU A 411 -4.91 28.64 -0.58
CA LEU A 411 -5.34 27.61 0.34
C LEU A 411 -5.56 28.19 1.74
N GLN A 412 -6.58 27.71 2.43
CA GLN A 412 -6.75 27.94 3.87
C GLN A 412 -6.84 26.58 4.57
N LEU A 413 -6.25 26.48 5.76
CA LEU A 413 -6.28 25.27 6.56
C LEU A 413 -6.82 25.61 7.94
N TYR A 414 -7.74 24.79 8.42
CA TYR A 414 -8.23 24.80 9.79
C TYR A 414 -8.04 23.42 10.39
N VAL A 415 -7.58 23.38 11.64
CA VAL A 415 -7.21 22.13 12.30
C VAL A 415 -7.83 22.09 13.68
N ALA A 416 -8.39 20.94 14.04
CA ALA A 416 -8.79 20.59 15.39
C ALA A 416 -8.25 19.20 15.75
N ASP A 417 -8.58 18.70 16.94
CA ASP A 417 -8.16 17.39 17.41
C ASP A 417 -8.70 16.27 16.49
N GLY A 418 -7.86 15.79 15.57
CA GLY A 418 -8.19 14.72 14.61
C GLY A 418 -9.00 15.16 13.39
N ILE A 419 -9.16 16.47 13.16
CA ILE A 419 -9.89 17.02 12.00
C ILE A 419 -9.00 18.05 11.30
N ILE A 420 -8.89 17.92 9.97
CA ILE A 420 -8.21 18.86 9.10
C ILE A 420 -9.22 19.31 8.04
N VAL A 421 -9.45 20.62 7.93
CA VAL A 421 -10.31 21.22 6.92
C VAL A 421 -9.44 22.04 5.97
N VAL A 422 -9.47 21.68 4.69
CA VAL A 422 -8.78 22.40 3.61
C VAL A 422 -9.81 23.17 2.79
N LEU A 423 -9.62 24.48 2.67
CA LEU A 423 -10.36 25.32 1.73
C LEU A 423 -9.49 25.58 0.50
N GLY A 424 -9.90 25.04 -0.63
CA GLY A 424 -9.16 24.99 -1.88
C GLY A 424 -8.89 23.54 -2.31
N ASN A 425 -8.54 23.37 -3.59
CA ASN A 425 -8.37 22.07 -4.22
C ASN A 425 -6.91 21.58 -4.12
N LEU A 426 -6.50 21.17 -2.92
CA LEU A 426 -5.15 20.65 -2.65
C LEU A 426 -4.96 19.29 -3.31
N SER A 427 -5.97 18.43 -3.25
CA SER A 427 -5.93 17.04 -3.73
C SER A 427 -5.62 16.95 -5.23
N ALA A 428 -6.23 17.81 -6.06
CA ALA A 428 -5.94 17.86 -7.50
C ALA A 428 -4.48 18.19 -7.81
N SER A 429 -3.77 18.83 -6.88
CA SER A 429 -2.38 19.26 -7.07
C SER A 429 -1.36 18.18 -6.72
N TRP A 430 -1.77 17.01 -6.22
CA TRP A 430 -0.87 15.90 -5.90
C TRP A 430 -0.39 15.12 -7.13
N GLY A 431 -1.05 15.30 -8.28
CA GLY A 431 -0.75 14.59 -9.51
C GLY A 431 -0.87 15.47 -10.75
N PRO A 432 -0.69 14.87 -11.94
CA PRO A 432 -0.95 15.56 -13.20
C PRO A 432 -2.45 15.83 -13.35
N ASP A 433 -2.80 17.10 -13.39
CA ASP A 433 -4.14 17.55 -13.76
C ASP A 433 -4.28 17.54 -15.29
N PRO A 434 -5.26 16.82 -15.88
CA PRO A 434 -5.51 16.87 -17.31
C PRO A 434 -5.91 18.27 -17.82
N GLU A 435 -6.49 19.11 -16.96
CA GLU A 435 -6.94 20.46 -17.28
C GLU A 435 -5.80 21.49 -17.18
N ASP A 436 -4.94 21.36 -16.16
CA ASP A 436 -3.75 22.22 -16.00
C ASP A 436 -2.44 21.52 -16.42
N LYS A 437 -2.23 21.44 -17.74
CA LYS A 437 -0.99 20.88 -18.32
C LYS A 437 0.25 21.74 -18.08
N ASN A 438 0.09 22.98 -17.59
CA ASN A 438 1.19 23.93 -17.40
C ASN A 438 1.54 24.14 -15.93
N CYS A 439 0.92 23.39 -15.00
CA CYS A 439 1.23 23.47 -13.58
C CYS A 439 2.74 23.26 -13.34
N PRO A 440 3.46 24.26 -12.81
CA PRO A 440 4.89 24.14 -12.56
C PRO A 440 5.19 23.00 -11.59
N ARG A 441 6.21 22.19 -11.89
CA ARG A 441 6.64 21.06 -11.03
C ARG A 441 6.82 21.42 -9.56
N HIS A 442 7.29 22.64 -9.24
CA HIS A 442 7.49 23.05 -7.85
C HIS A 442 6.18 23.21 -7.08
N LYS A 443 5.07 23.57 -7.74
CA LYS A 443 3.73 23.60 -7.12
C LYS A 443 3.26 22.20 -6.78
N ILE A 444 3.33 21.28 -7.75
CA ILE A 444 3.01 19.85 -7.52
C ILE A 444 3.85 19.28 -6.38
N ARG A 445 5.17 19.57 -6.38
CA ARG A 445 6.07 19.11 -5.32
C ARG A 445 5.69 19.67 -3.95
N ALA A 446 5.41 20.97 -3.84
CA ALA A 446 4.98 21.58 -2.59
C ALA A 446 3.65 20.99 -2.09
N ALA A 447 2.70 20.71 -3.01
CA ALA A 447 1.44 20.04 -2.69
C ALA A 447 1.67 18.63 -2.14
N GLN A 448 2.55 17.85 -2.79
CA GLN A 448 2.92 16.50 -2.37
C GLN A 448 3.62 16.48 -1.02
N GLU A 449 4.61 17.36 -0.82
CA GLU A 449 5.32 17.50 0.46
C GLU A 449 4.33 17.87 1.59
N PHE A 450 3.39 18.78 1.34
CA PHE A 450 2.37 19.13 2.32
C PHE A 450 1.35 18.00 2.56
N GLY A 451 0.95 17.28 1.50
CA GLY A 451 0.13 16.07 1.61
C GLY A 451 0.82 15.01 2.48
N ILE A 452 2.14 14.83 2.34
CA ILE A 452 2.93 13.91 3.17
C ILE A 452 2.96 14.37 4.63
N ASN A 453 2.98 15.67 4.93
CA ASN A 453 2.84 16.16 6.31
C ASN A 453 1.48 15.75 6.91
N ILE A 454 0.39 15.85 6.14
CA ILE A 454 -0.94 15.40 6.58
C ILE A 454 -0.94 13.89 6.85
N LEU A 455 -0.37 13.10 5.93
CA LEU A 455 -0.24 11.66 6.10
C LEU A 455 0.57 11.31 7.36
N HIS A 456 1.76 11.90 7.52
CA HIS A 456 2.61 11.67 8.68
C HIS A 456 1.90 12.02 9.99
N PHE A 457 1.20 13.16 10.05
CA PHE A 457 0.40 13.55 11.19
C PHE A 457 -0.70 12.52 11.52
N ALA A 458 -1.43 12.06 10.50
CA ALA A 458 -2.48 11.06 10.66
C ALA A 458 -1.97 9.74 11.24
N TRP A 459 -0.89 9.22 10.66
CA TRP A 459 -0.23 8.02 11.17
C TRP A 459 0.27 8.23 12.62
N GLN A 460 0.98 9.32 12.89
CA GLN A 460 1.57 9.56 14.21
C GLN A 460 0.50 9.70 15.30
N ARG A 461 -0.60 10.41 15.01
CA ARG A 461 -1.74 10.52 15.92
C ARG A 461 -2.33 9.15 16.23
N ARG A 462 -2.55 8.33 15.20
CA ARG A 462 -3.11 6.98 15.36
C ARG A 462 -2.22 6.12 16.24
N GLN A 463 -0.93 6.06 15.93
CA GLN A 463 0.04 5.27 16.69
C GLN A 463 0.13 5.69 18.15
N ILE A 464 0.23 6.98 18.44
CA ILE A 464 0.28 7.47 19.83
C ILE A 464 -1.03 7.11 20.56
N SER A 465 -2.17 7.24 19.89
CA SER A 465 -3.47 6.90 20.48
C SER A 465 -3.57 5.41 20.82
N GLU A 466 -3.11 4.54 19.91
CA GLU A 466 -3.07 3.08 20.12
C GLU A 466 -2.14 2.69 21.27
N LEU A 467 -0.96 3.32 21.39
CA LEU A 467 -0.02 3.09 22.49
C LEU A 467 -0.57 3.47 23.87
N LEU A 468 -1.58 4.35 23.92
CA LEU A 468 -2.25 4.74 25.16
C LEU A 468 -3.41 3.80 25.52
N GLN A 469 -3.84 2.93 24.62
CA GLN A 469 -4.90 1.97 24.90
C GLN A 469 -4.36 0.78 25.72
N PRO A 470 -5.11 0.29 26.73
CA PRO A 470 -4.69 -0.84 27.54
C PRO A 470 -4.70 -2.13 26.70
N GLY A 471 -3.52 -2.62 26.31
CA GLY A 471 -3.34 -3.93 25.67
C GLY A 471 -2.70 -3.95 24.28
N ALA A 472 -2.02 -2.88 23.85
CA ALA A 472 -1.16 -2.89 22.66
C ALA A 472 0.09 -3.78 22.81
#